data_AF-A0A3B5A7X9-F1
#
_entry.id   AF-A0A3B5A7X9-F1
#
_cell.length_a   1.000
_cell.length_b   1.000
_cell.length_c   1.000
_cell.angle_alpha   90.00
_cell.angle_beta   90.00
_cell.angle_gamma   90.00
#
_symmetry.space_group_name_H-M   'P 1'
#
loop_
_entity.id
_entity.type
_entity.pdbx_description
1 polymer ?
#
loop_
_entity_poly.entity_id
_entity_poly.type
_entity_poly.pdbx_seq_one_letter_code
_entity_poly.pdbx_strand_id
1 'polypeptide(L)'
;MWMLHKKVLSHARSSAELTEAAEAQNTVAFPDKLYSQKANASAEDKLAFVVQTMEEVAALFEEDHSSASWEESTAENFLNVVNKQAEELSSCIGSRKKKNTKLHLYFKRLSDQVLKKMGHSAEAWELIRAEIELHLMRVHQLASSLTSTN
;
A
#
# COMPACT_ATOMS: atom_id res chain seq x y z
N MET A 1 34.04 26.25 6.39
CA MET A 1 33.04 25.24 5.99
C MET A 1 31.75 25.50 6.80
N TRP A 2 31.13 26.68 6.73
CA TRP A 2 30.10 27.12 5.76
C TRP A 2 29.05 26.00 5.57
N MET A 3 27.83 26.05 6.10
CA MET A 3 26.98 27.21 6.41
C MET A 3 26.11 26.99 7.67
N LEU A 4 26.22 27.92 8.62
CA LEU A 4 25.07 28.49 9.28
C LEU A 4 25.20 29.99 9.06
N HIS A 5 24.19 30.61 8.44
CA HIS A 5 23.76 32.00 8.63
C HIS A 5 22.79 32.39 7.51
N LYS A 6 21.50 32.24 7.77
CA LYS A 6 20.54 33.33 7.54
C LYS A 6 19.55 33.33 8.69
N LYS A 7 19.61 34.39 9.50
CA LYS A 7 18.67 34.72 10.56
C LYS A 7 17.74 35.81 10.05
N VAL A 8 16.45 35.67 10.38
CA VAL A 8 15.38 36.67 10.49
C VAL A 8 14.91 37.39 9.22
N LEU A 9 13.62 37.16 8.88
CA LEU A 9 12.65 38.23 8.65
C LEU A 9 11.26 37.71 9.03
N SER A 10 10.70 38.24 10.12
CA SER A 10 9.29 38.10 10.48
C SER A 10 8.44 38.83 9.46
N HIS A 11 7.42 38.18 8.89
CA HIS A 11 6.13 38.79 8.52
C HIS A 11 5.12 37.65 8.44
N ALA A 12 4.03 37.74 9.21
CA ALA A 12 2.87 36.90 9.02
C ALA A 12 2.37 37.07 7.59
N ARG A 13 2.41 36.01 6.78
CA ARG A 13 1.70 35.96 5.50
C ARG A 13 0.66 34.84 5.61
N SER A 14 -0.57 35.29 5.50
CA SER A 14 -1.84 34.59 5.67
C SER A 14 -1.94 33.28 4.89
N SER A 15 -2.75 32.35 5.41
CA SER A 15 -3.29 31.18 4.71
C SER A 15 -3.94 31.60 3.39
N ALA A 16 -3.20 31.46 2.28
CA ALA A 16 -3.64 31.34 0.89
C ALA A 16 -2.47 31.77 0.00
N GLU A 17 -1.64 30.79 -0.41
CA GLU A 17 -0.71 30.78 -1.55
C GLU A 17 0.53 29.95 -1.20
N LEU A 18 0.38 28.64 -1.32
CA LEU A 18 1.45 27.71 -1.71
C LEU A 18 0.78 26.66 -2.58
N THR A 19 0.28 27.12 -3.72
CA THR A 19 -0.11 26.26 -4.83
C THR A 19 1.01 26.37 -5.85
N GLU A 20 1.63 25.21 -6.10
CA GLU A 20 2.58 24.89 -7.16
C GLU A 20 3.98 25.53 -7.15
N ALA A 21 4.97 24.77 -6.69
CA ALA A 21 6.14 24.41 -7.52
C ALA A 21 7.00 23.32 -6.85
N ALA A 22 7.15 22.18 -7.56
CA ALA A 22 7.91 20.96 -7.23
C ALA A 22 7.30 20.14 -6.07
N GLU A 23 6.58 19.05 -6.30
CA GLU A 23 7.01 17.87 -7.04
C GLU A 23 5.83 17.32 -7.86
N ALA A 24 6.06 16.91 -9.11
CA ALA A 24 5.22 15.89 -9.73
C ALA A 24 5.50 14.58 -8.97
N GLN A 25 4.93 14.47 -7.77
CA GLN A 25 5.04 13.25 -6.97
C GLN A 25 4.47 12.14 -7.83
N ASN A 26 5.28 11.13 -8.08
CA ASN A 26 4.96 9.97 -8.88
C ASN A 26 4.02 9.05 -8.08
N THR A 27 2.91 9.61 -7.59
CA THR A 27 1.99 8.98 -6.65
C THR A 27 0.92 8.24 -7.44
N VAL A 28 0.90 6.93 -7.26
CA VAL A 28 -0.17 6.09 -7.77
C VAL A 28 -1.37 6.34 -6.85
N ALA A 29 -2.46 6.89 -7.37
CA ALA A 29 -3.63 7.20 -6.55
C ALA A 29 -4.29 5.93 -5.98
N PHE A 30 -4.43 5.87 -4.64
CA PHE A 30 -5.02 4.74 -3.93
C PHE A 30 -6.38 4.30 -4.54
N PRO A 31 -6.66 2.98 -4.66
CA PRO A 31 -7.80 2.50 -5.42
C PRO A 31 -9.09 2.46 -4.58
N ASP A 32 -9.47 3.57 -3.95
CA ASP A 32 -10.63 3.67 -3.05
C ASP A 32 -11.92 3.10 -3.63
N LYS A 33 -12.15 3.36 -4.92
CA LYS A 33 -13.34 2.88 -5.63
C LYS A 33 -13.42 1.35 -5.63
N LEU A 34 -12.31 0.63 -5.70
CA LEU A 34 -12.31 -0.85 -5.64
C LEU A 34 -12.74 -1.33 -4.26
N TYR A 35 -12.23 -0.70 -3.20
CA TYR A 35 -12.61 -1.03 -1.81
C TYR A 35 -14.08 -0.74 -1.54
N SER A 36 -14.58 0.43 -1.94
CA SER A 36 -16.00 0.80 -1.77
C SER A 36 -16.95 -0.12 -2.55
N GLN A 37 -16.55 -0.57 -3.75
CA GLN A 37 -17.31 -1.57 -4.50
C GLN A 37 -17.37 -2.91 -3.77
N LYS A 38 -16.28 -3.31 -3.14
CA LYS A 38 -16.19 -4.59 -2.43
C LYS A 38 -16.89 -4.58 -1.07
N ALA A 39 -17.03 -3.43 -0.41
CA ALA A 39 -17.75 -3.30 0.85
C ALA A 39 -19.20 -3.82 0.80
N ASN A 40 -19.86 -3.76 -0.36
CA ASN A 40 -21.23 -4.22 -0.57
C ASN A 40 -21.33 -5.54 -1.37
N ALA A 41 -20.20 -6.21 -1.64
CA ALA A 41 -20.18 -7.47 -2.38
C ALA A 41 -20.58 -8.66 -1.50
N SER A 42 -20.73 -9.84 -2.12
CA SER A 42 -20.95 -11.10 -1.40
C SER A 42 -19.79 -11.40 -0.44
N ALA A 43 -20.04 -12.24 0.58
CA ALA A 43 -19.00 -12.65 1.52
C ALA A 43 -17.81 -13.32 0.80
N GLU A 44 -18.09 -14.18 -0.17
CA GLU A 44 -17.06 -14.83 -1.01
C GLU A 44 -16.28 -13.81 -1.85
N ASP A 45 -16.95 -12.84 -2.47
CA ASP A 45 -16.29 -11.80 -3.28
C ASP A 45 -15.45 -10.82 -2.45
N LYS A 46 -15.87 -10.54 -1.21
CA LYS A 46 -15.11 -9.75 -0.23
C LYS A 46 -13.85 -10.52 0.17
N LEU A 47 -14.01 -11.77 0.59
CA LEU A 47 -12.91 -12.59 1.05
C LEU A 47 -11.89 -12.86 -0.07
N ALA A 48 -12.36 -13.15 -1.29
CA ALA A 48 -11.48 -13.29 -2.46
C ALA A 48 -10.69 -12.01 -2.77
N PHE A 49 -11.28 -10.83 -2.55
CA PHE A 49 -10.59 -9.56 -2.72
C PHE A 49 -9.57 -9.28 -1.61
N VAL A 50 -9.89 -9.64 -0.36
CA VAL A 50 -8.95 -9.60 0.77
C VAL A 50 -7.74 -10.47 0.45
N VAL A 51 -7.97 -11.75 0.10
CA VAL A 51 -6.91 -12.71 -0.25
C VAL A 51 -6.05 -12.18 -1.39
N GLN A 52 -6.65 -11.73 -2.50
CA GLN A 52 -5.87 -11.19 -3.60
C GLN A 52 -5.04 -9.97 -3.19
N THR A 53 -5.57 -9.07 -2.35
CA THR A 53 -4.79 -7.92 -1.88
C THR A 53 -3.56 -8.37 -1.10
N MET A 54 -3.71 -9.36 -0.22
CA MET A 54 -2.59 -9.90 0.57
C MET A 54 -1.55 -10.59 -0.30
N GLU A 55 -1.99 -11.34 -1.32
CA GLU A 55 -1.09 -11.93 -2.33
C GLU A 55 -0.30 -10.87 -3.10
N GLU A 56 -0.93 -9.76 -3.50
CA GLU A 56 -0.26 -8.68 -4.24
C GLU A 56 0.68 -7.88 -3.32
N VAL A 57 0.34 -7.73 -2.03
CA VAL A 57 1.24 -7.16 -1.00
C VAL A 57 2.47 -8.04 -0.84
N ALA A 58 2.28 -9.35 -0.69
CA ALA A 58 3.39 -10.30 -0.54
C ALA A 58 4.32 -10.25 -1.77
N ALA A 59 3.76 -10.34 -2.98
CA ALA A 59 4.53 -10.27 -4.22
C ALA A 59 5.32 -8.95 -4.37
N LEU A 60 4.78 -7.83 -3.87
CA LEU A 60 5.49 -6.55 -3.89
C LEU A 60 6.68 -6.54 -2.92
N PHE A 61 6.54 -7.15 -1.74
CA PHE A 61 7.60 -7.25 -0.73
C PHE A 61 8.63 -8.35 -1.02
N GLU A 62 8.41 -9.20 -2.02
CA GLU A 62 9.44 -10.11 -2.55
C GLU A 62 10.45 -9.39 -3.47
N GLU A 63 10.18 -8.14 -3.88
CA GLU A 63 11.15 -7.31 -4.60
C GLU A 63 12.31 -6.86 -3.70
N ASP A 64 13.43 -6.47 -4.32
CA ASP A 64 14.63 -6.06 -3.59
C ASP A 64 14.39 -4.80 -2.74
N HIS A 65 14.34 -5.02 -1.42
CA HIS A 65 14.21 -4.00 -0.38
C HIS A 65 15.51 -3.80 0.42
N SER A 66 16.67 -4.21 -0.12
CA SER A 66 17.98 -4.07 0.55
C SER A 66 18.38 -2.62 0.85
N SER A 67 17.82 -1.65 0.12
CA SER A 67 18.06 -0.22 0.35
C SER A 67 17.15 0.37 1.44
N ALA A 68 16.10 -0.34 1.86
CA ALA A 68 15.27 0.10 2.97
C ALA A 68 16.05 -0.06 4.29
N SER A 69 15.84 0.87 5.24
CA SER A 69 16.53 0.84 6.53
C SER A 69 15.89 -0.13 7.54
N TRP A 70 15.12 -1.11 7.08
CA TRP A 70 14.38 -2.02 7.95
C TRP A 70 15.27 -3.17 8.39
N GLU A 71 14.98 -3.72 9.56
CA GLU A 71 15.60 -4.97 9.96
C GLU A 71 15.08 -6.11 9.07
N GLU A 72 15.98 -6.88 8.49
CA GLU A 72 15.66 -8.01 7.60
C GLU A 72 14.69 -8.99 8.27
N SER A 73 14.93 -9.37 9.53
CA SER A 73 14.05 -10.30 10.25
C SER A 73 12.62 -9.75 10.42
N THR A 74 12.47 -8.42 10.56
CA THR A 74 11.16 -7.77 10.67
C THR A 74 10.42 -7.81 9.33
N ALA A 75 11.13 -7.56 8.22
CA ALA A 75 10.56 -7.64 6.87
C ALA A 75 10.17 -9.08 6.51
N GLU A 76 11.03 -10.06 6.81
CA GLU A 76 10.75 -11.49 6.63
C GLU A 76 9.54 -11.94 7.46
N ASN A 77 9.47 -11.54 8.73
CA ASN A 77 8.34 -11.88 9.58
C ASN A 77 7.03 -11.27 9.06
N PHE A 78 7.07 -10.02 8.57
CA PHE A 78 5.91 -9.40 7.92
C PHE A 78 5.44 -10.22 6.71
N LEU A 79 6.36 -10.57 5.80
CA LEU A 79 6.03 -11.36 4.61
C LEU A 79 5.47 -12.74 4.97
N ASN A 80 6.05 -13.41 5.97
CA ASN A 80 5.56 -14.69 6.48
C ASN A 80 4.13 -14.60 7.03
N VAL A 81 3.82 -13.56 7.80
CA VAL A 81 2.49 -13.34 8.35
C VAL A 81 1.47 -13.07 7.24
N VAL A 82 1.79 -12.20 6.29
CA VAL A 82 0.90 -11.86 5.17
C VAL A 82 0.63 -13.08 4.29
N ASN A 83 1.67 -13.84 3.93
CA ASN A 83 1.53 -15.07 3.13
C ASN A 83 0.69 -16.13 3.83
N LYS A 84 0.95 -16.37 5.12
CA LYS A 84 0.19 -17.34 5.91
C LYS A 84 -1.29 -16.95 6.00
N GLN A 85 -1.58 -15.68 6.28
CA GLN A 85 -2.96 -15.20 6.34
C GLN A 85 -3.65 -15.30 4.98
N ALA A 86 -2.95 -14.97 3.89
CA ALA A 86 -3.47 -15.13 2.55
C ALA A 86 -3.84 -16.59 2.30
N GLU A 87 -2.92 -17.54 2.54
CA GLU A 87 -3.11 -18.98 2.35
C GLU A 87 -4.29 -19.53 3.15
N GLU A 88 -4.35 -19.24 4.45
CA GLU A 88 -5.40 -19.70 5.36
C GLU A 88 -6.78 -19.20 4.92
N LEU A 89 -6.92 -17.90 4.63
CA LEU A 89 -8.17 -17.33 4.12
C LEU A 89 -8.52 -17.85 2.72
N SER A 90 -7.49 -18.17 1.92
CA SER A 90 -7.63 -18.75 0.59
C SER A 90 -8.33 -20.12 0.62
N SER A 91 -8.25 -20.85 1.74
CA SER A 91 -8.89 -22.16 1.94
C SER A 91 -10.40 -22.05 2.13
N CYS A 92 -10.90 -20.89 2.57
CA CYS A 92 -12.32 -20.63 2.80
C CYS A 92 -13.09 -20.21 1.53
N ILE A 93 -12.38 -19.90 0.46
CA ILE A 93 -12.94 -19.54 -0.84
C ILE A 93 -12.82 -20.75 -1.78
N GLY A 94 -13.91 -21.10 -2.47
CA GLY A 94 -13.92 -22.25 -3.37
C GLY A 94 -12.93 -22.12 -4.53
N SER A 95 -12.88 -23.14 -5.38
CA SER A 95 -11.94 -23.19 -6.52
C SER A 95 -12.10 -22.08 -7.57
N ARG A 96 -13.18 -21.28 -7.51
CA ARG A 96 -13.47 -20.21 -8.49
C ARG A 96 -13.14 -18.81 -7.95
N LYS A 97 -11.84 -18.51 -7.83
CA LYS A 97 -11.34 -17.16 -7.50
C LYS A 97 -11.29 -16.30 -8.77
N LYS A 98 -12.22 -15.36 -8.94
CA LYS A 98 -12.13 -14.38 -10.02
C LYS A 98 -11.15 -13.27 -9.63
N LYS A 99 -9.95 -13.28 -10.20
CA LYS A 99 -8.96 -12.20 -10.02
C LYS A 99 -9.52 -10.84 -10.45
N ASN A 100 -9.34 -9.83 -9.61
CA ASN A 100 -9.58 -8.44 -9.92
C ASN A 100 -8.39 -7.87 -10.69
N THR A 101 -8.52 -7.81 -12.02
CA THR A 101 -7.47 -7.29 -12.92
C THR A 101 -7.09 -5.84 -12.62
N LYS A 102 -8.02 -5.00 -12.14
CA LYS A 102 -7.73 -3.60 -11.82
C LYS A 102 -6.86 -3.46 -10.57
N LEU A 103 -7.09 -4.32 -9.57
CA LEU A 103 -6.23 -4.40 -8.39
C LEU A 103 -4.83 -4.84 -8.77
N HIS A 104 -4.71 -5.88 -9.60
CA HIS A 104 -3.40 -6.34 -10.07
C HIS A 104 -2.62 -5.24 -10.83
N LEU A 105 -3.30 -4.54 -11.75
CA LEU A 105 -2.72 -3.41 -12.47
C LEU A 105 -2.32 -2.26 -11.54
N TYR A 106 -3.02 -2.09 -10.42
CA TYR A 106 -2.68 -1.10 -9.41
C TYR A 106 -1.35 -1.42 -8.73
N PHE A 107 -1.19 -2.63 -8.18
CA PHE A 107 0.07 -3.06 -7.56
C PHE A 107 1.24 -3.09 -8.55
N LYS A 108 0.98 -3.49 -9.79
CA LYS A 108 1.98 -3.38 -10.87
C LYS A 108 2.44 -1.93 -11.08
N ARG A 109 1.55 -0.94 -10.97
CA ARG A 109 1.94 0.48 -11.04
C ARG A 109 2.76 0.91 -9.84
N LEU A 110 2.51 0.39 -8.63
CA LEU A 110 3.38 0.65 -7.48
C LEU A 110 4.80 0.16 -7.74
N SER A 111 4.95 -1.10 -8.18
CA SER A 111 6.24 -1.67 -8.59
C SER A 111 6.91 -0.84 -9.69
N ASP A 112 6.21 -0.61 -10.81
CA ASP A 112 6.82 0.02 -11.99
C ASP A 112 7.05 1.52 -11.81
N GLN A 113 6.13 2.23 -11.18
CA GLN A 113 6.17 3.68 -11.09
C GLN A 113 6.82 4.18 -9.80
N VAL A 114 6.74 3.46 -8.69
CA VAL A 114 7.38 3.91 -7.44
C VAL A 114 8.73 3.22 -7.32
N LEU A 115 8.76 1.89 -7.14
CA LEU A 115 10.01 1.16 -6.87
C LEU A 115 11.01 1.29 -8.02
N LYS A 116 10.66 0.85 -9.24
CA LYS A 116 11.62 0.78 -10.35
C LYS A 116 12.09 2.15 -10.81
N LYS A 117 11.19 3.13 -10.93
CA LYS A 117 11.56 4.50 -11.34
C LYS A 117 12.43 5.23 -10.31
N MET A 118 12.24 4.94 -9.03
CA MET A 118 13.05 5.52 -7.95
C MET A 118 14.23 4.61 -7.57
N GLY A 119 14.53 3.59 -8.39
CA GLY A 119 15.69 2.71 -8.23
C GLY A 119 15.70 1.90 -6.94
N HIS A 120 14.53 1.47 -6.45
CA HIS A 120 14.37 0.74 -5.18
C HIS A 120 14.98 1.49 -3.98
N SER A 121 15.07 2.82 -4.05
CA SER A 121 15.62 3.66 -2.97
C SER A 121 14.84 3.50 -1.65
N ALA A 122 15.50 3.88 -0.55
CA ALA A 122 14.87 3.90 0.77
C ALA A 122 13.57 4.71 0.76
N GLU A 123 13.59 5.89 0.12
CA GLU A 123 12.44 6.78 -0.01
C GLU A 123 11.28 6.11 -0.76
N ALA A 124 11.56 5.33 -1.81
CA ALA A 124 10.53 4.59 -2.54
C ALA A 124 9.86 3.55 -1.65
N TRP A 125 10.64 2.84 -0.85
CA TRP A 125 10.14 1.84 0.08
C TRP A 125 9.37 2.43 1.27
N GLU A 126 9.71 3.65 1.72
CA GLU A 126 8.88 4.39 2.68
C GLU A 126 7.50 4.73 2.11
N LEU A 127 7.43 5.16 0.84
CA LEU A 127 6.16 5.40 0.15
C LEU A 127 5.34 4.10 0.03
N ILE A 128 5.98 3.00 -0.38
CA ILE A 128 5.32 1.70 -0.45
C ILE A 128 4.82 1.25 0.92
N ARG A 129 5.58 1.42 2.01
CA ARG A 129 5.11 1.01 3.34
C ARG A 129 3.85 1.75 3.74
N ALA A 130 3.81 3.08 3.56
CA ALA A 130 2.63 3.89 3.87
C ALA A 130 1.40 3.46 3.06
N GLU A 131 1.60 3.19 1.77
CA GLU A 131 0.55 2.71 0.87
C GLU A 131 0.00 1.34 1.33
N ILE A 132 0.90 0.44 1.72
CA ILE A 132 0.57 -0.93 2.10
C ILE A 132 -0.08 -0.99 3.48
N GLU A 133 0.32 -0.13 4.41
CA GLU A 133 -0.38 0.05 5.68
C GLU A 133 -1.87 0.38 5.43
N LEU A 134 -2.15 1.31 4.51
CA LEU A 134 -3.52 1.66 4.15
C LEU A 134 -4.26 0.47 3.51
N HIS A 135 -3.63 -0.28 2.59
CA HIS A 135 -4.22 -1.50 2.04
C HIS A 135 -4.61 -2.50 3.13
N LEU A 136 -3.71 -2.76 4.09
CA LEU A 136 -3.91 -3.69 5.19
C LEU A 136 -5.05 -3.24 6.13
N MET A 137 -5.12 -1.94 6.46
CA MET A 137 -6.23 -1.38 7.22
C MET A 137 -7.57 -1.61 6.50
N ARG A 138 -7.63 -1.39 5.18
CA ARG A 138 -8.86 -1.50 4.40
C ARG A 138 -9.31 -2.94 4.22
N VAL A 139 -8.39 -3.89 4.03
CA VAL A 139 -8.76 -5.32 3.98
C VAL A 139 -9.14 -5.87 5.35
N HIS A 140 -8.52 -5.39 6.43
CA HIS A 140 -8.95 -5.72 7.79
C HIS A 140 -10.39 -5.28 8.03
N GLN A 141 -10.75 -4.04 7.66
CA GLN A 141 -12.14 -3.55 7.74
C GLN A 141 -13.11 -4.44 6.93
N LEU A 142 -12.74 -4.83 5.70
CA LEU A 142 -13.55 -5.71 4.87
C LEU A 142 -13.73 -7.09 5.51
N ALA A 143 -12.66 -7.69 6.01
CA ALA A 143 -12.67 -9.00 6.66
C ALA A 143 -13.51 -8.98 7.95
N SER A 144 -13.35 -7.96 8.80
CA SER A 144 -14.13 -7.80 10.02
C SER A 144 -15.64 -7.66 9.76
N SER A 145 -16.03 -7.09 8.61
CA SER A 145 -17.45 -7.02 8.21
C SER A 145 -18.08 -8.39 7.91
N LEU A 146 -17.27 -9.45 7.74
CA LEU A 146 -17.75 -10.82 7.52
C LEU A 146 -18.11 -11.53 8.83
N THR A 147 -17.49 -11.11 9.94
CA THR A 147 -17.68 -11.73 11.27
C THR A 147 -18.70 -10.98 12.13
N SER A 148 -19.10 -9.76 11.75
CA SER A 148 -20.19 -9.04 12.38
C SER A 148 -21.53 -9.68 12.02
N THR A 149 -21.93 -10.70 12.76
CA THR A 149 -23.31 -11.21 12.77
C THR A 149 -24.23 -10.16 13.39
N ASN A 150 -25.25 -9.73 12.64
CA ASN A 150 -26.41 -9.01 13.17
C ASN A 150 -27.24 -9.91 14.09
#